data_AF-A0A164DRI1-F1
#
_entry.id   AF-A0A164DRI1-F1
#
_cell.length_a   1.000
_cell.length_b   1.000
_cell.length_c   1.000
_cell.angle_alpha   90.00
_cell.angle_beta   90.00
_cell.angle_gamma   90.00
#
_symmetry.space_group_name_H-M   'P 1'
#
loop_
_entity.id
_entity.type
_entity.pdbx_description
1 polymer ?
#
loop_
_entity_poly.entity_id
_entity_poly.type
_entity_poly.pdbx_seq_one_letter_code
_entity_poly.pdbx_strand_id
1 'polypeptide(L)'
;DLLNPVQYKAVESITKTIVCASDREPKVALLQSPPGTGKSHVIVELISRMLDTHYEKTNKYPRILVCAPSNNAVDEIAARLMHVRDARKSNYHIVRVGVTTSMHPSVAKISLEELIKKHQQ
;
A
#
# COMPACT_ATOMS: atom_id res chain seq x y z
N ASP A 1 6.74 -5.53 13.29
CA ASP A 1 7.50 -6.72 12.83
C ASP A 1 8.49 -6.34 11.75
N LEU A 2 9.67 -6.96 11.80
CA LEU A 2 10.78 -6.68 10.89
C LEU A 2 10.76 -7.70 9.74
N LEU A 3 10.99 -7.23 8.51
CA LEU A 3 11.20 -8.14 7.37
C LEU A 3 12.45 -8.99 7.59
N ASN A 4 12.40 -10.26 7.22
CA ASN A 4 13.61 -11.07 7.16
C ASN A 4 14.52 -10.61 5.99
N PRO A 5 15.81 -10.98 5.97
CA PRO A 5 16.75 -10.49 4.95
C PRO A 5 16.34 -10.76 3.50
N VAL A 6 15.68 -11.90 3.22
CA VAL A 6 15.22 -12.25 1.87
C VAL A 6 14.04 -11.36 1.45
N GLN A 7 13.08 -11.17 2.36
CA GLN A 7 11.95 -10.27 2.13
C GLN A 7 12.42 -8.84 1.93
N TYR A 8 13.35 -8.37 2.76
CA TYR A 8 13.94 -7.03 2.63
C TYR A 8 14.59 -6.84 1.27
N LYS A 9 15.44 -7.77 0.84
CA LYS A 9 16.11 -7.72 -0.46
C LYS A 9 15.12 -7.71 -1.63
N ALA A 10 14.05 -8.51 -1.54
CA ALA A 10 13.00 -8.52 -2.55
C ALA A 10 12.26 -7.18 -2.64
N VAL A 11 11.85 -6.62 -1.49
CA VAL A 11 11.19 -5.30 -1.43
C VAL A 11 12.10 -4.22 -2.00
N GLU A 12 13.36 -4.17 -1.58
CA GLU A 12 14.33 -3.18 -2.04
C GLU A 12 14.55 -3.28 -3.57
N SER A 13 14.72 -4.50 -4.10
CA SER A 13 14.92 -4.72 -5.52
C SER A 13 13.70 -4.27 -6.33
N ILE A 14 12.49 -4.62 -5.91
CA ILE A 14 11.26 -4.24 -6.60
C ILE A 14 11.08 -2.72 -6.56
N THR A 15 11.29 -2.08 -5.40
CA THR A 15 11.18 -0.62 -5.31
C THR A 15 12.16 0.08 -6.23
N LYS A 16 13.44 -0.34 -6.28
CA LYS A 16 14.43 0.24 -7.19
C LYS A 16 14.01 0.10 -8.65
N THR A 17 13.51 -1.07 -9.06
CA THR A 17 13.02 -1.28 -10.43
C THR A 17 11.83 -0.35 -10.72
N ILE A 18 10.78 -0.36 -9.90
CA ILE A 18 9.55 0.36 -10.22
C ILE A 18 9.73 1.89 -10.10
N VAL A 19 10.39 2.37 -9.05
CA VAL A 19 10.44 3.81 -8.70
C VAL A 19 11.72 4.50 -9.21
N CYS A 20 12.84 3.77 -9.36
CA CYS A 20 14.13 4.37 -9.69
C CYS A 20 14.61 4.16 -11.12
N ALA A 21 14.19 3.09 -11.80
CA ALA A 21 14.56 2.88 -13.18
C ALA A 21 13.83 3.84 -14.14
N SER A 22 14.34 3.98 -15.36
CA SER A 22 13.75 4.78 -16.44
C SER A 22 12.28 4.45 -16.70
N ASP A 23 11.45 5.46 -16.96
CA ASP A 23 10.02 5.30 -17.29
C ASP A 23 9.75 5.01 -18.78
N ARG A 24 10.82 4.78 -19.56
CA ARG A 24 10.69 4.51 -21.00
C ARG A 24 10.05 3.16 -21.31
N GLU A 25 10.05 2.23 -20.35
CA GLU A 25 9.56 0.87 -20.56
C GLU A 25 8.63 0.43 -19.42
N PRO A 26 7.54 -0.31 -19.73
CA PRO A 26 6.72 -0.96 -18.71
C PRO A 26 7.54 -1.95 -17.88
N LYS A 27 7.29 -1.98 -16.57
CA LYS A 27 8.04 -2.82 -15.63
C LYS A 27 7.10 -3.80 -14.95
N VAL A 28 7.50 -5.07 -14.90
CA VAL A 28 6.75 -6.13 -14.22
C VAL A 28 7.66 -6.77 -13.17
N ALA A 29 7.12 -6.97 -11.97
CA ALA A 29 7.79 -7.65 -10.88
C ALA A 29 6.86 -8.71 -10.29
N LEU A 30 7.41 -9.89 -10.01
CA LEU A 30 6.72 -10.99 -9.35
C LEU A 30 7.35 -11.23 -7.98
N LEU A 31 6.54 -11.15 -6.93
CA LEU A 31 6.95 -11.44 -5.56
C LEU A 31 6.27 -12.72 -5.09
N GLN A 32 7.03 -13.79 -4.93
CA GLN A 32 6.53 -15.07 -4.42
C GLN A 32 6.91 -15.22 -2.94
N SER A 33 5.93 -15.55 -2.09
CA SER A 33 6.16 -15.81 -0.67
C SER A 33 5.64 -17.21 -0.29
N PRO A 34 6.42 -18.05 0.42
CA PRO A 34 5.95 -19.34 0.93
C PRO A 34 4.68 -19.23 1.80
N PRO A 35 3.86 -20.28 1.96
CA PRO A 35 2.69 -20.27 2.84
C PRO A 35 3.07 -19.93 4.29
N GLY A 36 2.23 -19.13 4.98
CA GLY A 36 2.45 -18.75 6.38
C GLY A 36 3.46 -17.61 6.66
N THR A 37 4.14 -17.05 5.65
CA THR A 37 5.27 -16.12 5.88
C THR A 37 4.91 -14.62 5.89
N GLY A 38 3.69 -14.24 6.27
CA GLY A 38 3.32 -12.82 6.40
C GLY A 38 3.23 -12.04 5.08
N LYS A 39 2.62 -12.62 4.04
CA LYS A 39 2.43 -11.99 2.71
C LYS A 39 1.88 -10.56 2.77
N SER A 40 0.81 -10.35 3.52
CA SER A 40 0.19 -9.03 3.71
C SER A 40 1.17 -8.02 4.31
N HIS A 41 2.07 -8.46 5.20
CA HIS A 41 3.10 -7.59 5.78
C HIS A 41 4.15 -7.17 4.74
N VAL A 42 4.62 -8.09 3.90
CA VAL A 42 5.57 -7.75 2.83
C VAL A 42 4.95 -6.79 1.82
N ILE A 43 3.68 -6.98 1.46
CA ILE A 43 2.96 -6.07 0.56
C ILE A 43 2.86 -4.66 1.17
N VAL A 44 2.51 -4.56 2.45
CA VAL A 44 2.41 -3.26 3.14
C VAL A 44 3.77 -2.56 3.19
N GLU A 45 4.85 -3.28 3.49
CA GLU A 45 6.20 -2.68 3.52
C GLU A 45 6.68 -2.30 2.11
N LEU A 46 6.34 -3.09 1.08
CA LEU A 46 6.63 -2.75 -0.31
C LEU A 46 5.95 -1.44 -0.72
N ILE A 47 4.64 -1.31 -0.47
CA ILE A 47 3.88 -0.10 -0.80
C ILE A 47 4.47 1.10 -0.03
N SER A 48 4.72 0.93 1.27
CA SER A 48 5.29 2.00 2.12
C SER A 48 6.65 2.45 1.58
N ARG A 49 7.54 1.51 1.21
CA ARG A 49 8.85 1.84 0.64
C ARG A 49 8.74 2.55 -0.70
N MET A 50 7.80 2.15 -1.55
CA MET A 50 7.55 2.82 -2.84
C MET A 50 7.04 4.25 -2.64
N LEU A 51 6.14 4.48 -1.68
CA LEU A 51 5.66 5.81 -1.32
C LEU A 51 6.81 6.69 -0.81
N ASP A 52 7.58 6.21 0.15
CA ASP A 52 8.68 6.96 0.78
C ASP A 52 9.78 7.28 -0.24
N THR A 53 10.25 6.28 -0.99
CA THR A 53 11.31 6.46 -2.01
C THR A 53 10.88 7.44 -3.10
N HIS A 54 9.63 7.38 -3.54
CA HIS A 54 9.15 8.31 -4.57
C HIS A 54 8.98 9.73 -4.01
N TYR A 55 8.51 9.85 -2.75
CA TYR A 55 8.38 11.14 -2.07
C TYR A 55 9.75 11.81 -1.88
N GLU A 56 10.77 11.08 -1.40
CA GLU A 56 12.14 11.59 -1.26
C GLU A 56 12.71 12.14 -2.57
N LYS A 57 12.37 11.52 -3.71
CA LYS A 57 12.87 11.93 -5.03
C LYS A 57 12.11 13.10 -5.65
N THR A 58 10.81 13.21 -5.39
CA THR A 58 9.91 14.10 -6.16
C THR A 58 9.16 15.11 -5.30
N ASN A 59 9.29 15.00 -3.97
CA ASN A 59 8.49 15.68 -2.97
C ASN A 59 6.97 15.48 -3.14
N LYS A 60 6.56 14.36 -3.76
CA LYS A 60 5.16 13.99 -4.03
C LYS A 60 4.96 12.49 -3.86
N TYR A 61 3.83 12.10 -3.28
CA TYR A 61 3.45 10.69 -3.23
C TYR A 61 2.91 10.21 -4.59
N PRO A 62 3.31 9.02 -5.04
CA PRO A 62 2.74 8.41 -6.23
C PRO A 62 1.33 7.88 -5.93
N ARG A 63 0.53 7.68 -6.98
CA ARG A 63 -0.75 6.95 -6.87
C ARG A 63 -0.49 5.47 -7.10
N ILE A 64 -0.84 4.65 -6.12
CA ILE A 64 -0.69 3.19 -6.18
C ILE A 64 -2.09 2.57 -6.10
N LEU A 65 -2.46 1.78 -7.11
CA LEU A 65 -3.66 0.95 -7.09
C LEU A 65 -3.32 -0.41 -6.48
N VAL A 66 -4.05 -0.78 -5.41
CA VAL A 66 -3.91 -2.07 -4.76
C VAL A 66 -5.18 -2.89 -5.00
N CYS A 67 -4.99 -4.09 -5.55
CA CYS A 67 -6.07 -5.04 -5.83
C CYS A 67 -5.82 -6.35 -5.07
N ALA A 68 -6.89 -7.01 -4.64
CA ALA A 68 -6.84 -8.33 -4.03
C ALA A 68 -8.10 -9.14 -4.39
N PRO A 69 -8.07 -10.47 -4.29
CA PRO A 69 -9.19 -11.32 -4.73
C PRO A 69 -10.43 -11.28 -3.81
N SER A 70 -10.33 -10.73 -2.60
CA SER A 70 -11.45 -10.62 -1.66
C SER A 70 -11.48 -9.27 -0.94
N ASN A 71 -12.67 -8.82 -0.54
CA ASN A 71 -12.84 -7.59 0.24
C ASN A 71 -12.02 -7.61 1.54
N ASN A 72 -12.05 -8.72 2.27
CA ASN A 72 -11.28 -8.87 3.52
C ASN A 72 -9.77 -8.69 3.29
N ALA A 73 -9.23 -9.18 2.18
CA ALA A 73 -7.80 -9.01 1.87
C ALA A 73 -7.45 -7.55 1.58
N VAL A 74 -8.30 -6.82 0.85
CA VAL A 74 -8.13 -5.37 0.63
C VAL A 74 -8.21 -4.62 1.96
N ASP A 75 -9.17 -4.97 2.80
CA ASP A 75 -9.40 -4.30 4.09
C ASP A 75 -8.25 -4.55 5.06
N GLU A 76 -7.68 -5.76 5.09
CA GLU A 76 -6.49 -6.07 5.89
C GLU A 76 -5.30 -5.20 5.48
N ILE A 77 -5.03 -5.09 4.17
CA ILE A 77 -3.93 -4.26 3.64
C ILE A 77 -4.20 -2.78 3.94
N ALA A 78 -5.42 -2.30 3.73
CA ALA A 78 -5.81 -0.91 3.99
C ALA A 78 -5.66 -0.54 5.47
N ALA A 79 -6.15 -1.37 6.38
CA ALA A 79 -6.02 -1.17 7.83
C ALA A 79 -4.54 -1.09 8.27
N ARG A 80 -3.70 -2.00 7.75
CA ARG A 80 -2.25 -1.98 8.04
C ARG A 80 -1.56 -0.73 7.47
N LEU A 81 -1.91 -0.30 6.25
CA LEU A 81 -1.37 0.94 5.66
C LEU A 81 -1.78 2.19 6.43
N MET A 82 -3.02 2.25 6.94
CA MET A 82 -3.47 3.34 7.82
C MET A 82 -2.64 3.37 9.11
N HIS A 83 -2.42 2.22 9.74
CA HIS A 83 -1.58 2.13 10.93
C HIS A 83 -0.14 2.59 10.66
N VAL A 84 0.47 2.16 9.56
CA VAL A 84 1.83 2.59 9.18
C VAL A 84 1.89 4.09 8.92
N ARG A 85 0.91 4.64 8.19
CA ARG A 85 0.81 6.09 7.92
C ARG A 85 0.78 6.89 9.22
N ASP A 86 -0.11 6.49 10.13
CA ASP A 86 -0.33 7.20 11.39
C ASP A 86 0.92 7.08 12.30
N ALA A 87 1.55 5.90 12.36
CA ALA A 87 2.78 5.67 13.13
C ALA A 87 3.99 6.45 12.59
N ARG A 88 4.10 6.59 11.26
CA ARG A 88 5.17 7.36 10.59
C ARG A 88 4.86 8.85 10.44
N LYS A 89 3.66 9.30 10.84
CA LYS A 89 3.14 10.66 10.60
C LYS A 89 3.21 11.08 9.13
N SER A 90 3.01 10.13 8.21
CA SER A 90 3.01 10.38 6.77
C SER A 90 1.69 11.02 6.33
N ASN A 91 1.73 11.88 5.30
CA ASN A 91 0.56 12.63 4.82
C ASN A 91 0.00 12.12 3.47
N TYR A 92 0.26 10.85 3.11
CA TYR A 92 -0.39 10.24 1.95
C TYR A 92 -1.84 9.84 2.26
N HIS A 93 -2.70 9.93 1.24
CA HIS A 93 -4.11 9.59 1.35
C HIS A 93 -4.34 8.13 0.97
N ILE A 94 -5.30 7.48 1.64
CA ILE A 94 -5.74 6.11 1.34
C ILE A 94 -7.25 6.19 1.10
N VAL A 95 -7.70 5.63 -0.01
CA VAL A 95 -9.12 5.57 -0.37
C VAL A 95 -9.50 4.12 -0.61
N ARG A 96 -10.51 3.63 0.10
CA ARG A 96 -11.09 2.31 -0.12
C ARG A 96 -12.28 2.44 -1.07
N VAL A 97 -12.19 1.82 -2.24
CA VAL A 97 -13.27 1.83 -3.26
C VAL A 97 -13.97 0.47 -3.27
N GLY A 98 -15.29 0.42 -3.19
CA GLY A 98 -16.09 -0.81 -3.25
C GLY A 98 -17.38 -0.72 -2.43
N VAL A 99 -18.06 -1.85 -2.24
CA VAL A 99 -19.32 -1.90 -1.49
C VAL A 99 -19.07 -1.71 0.01
N THR A 100 -19.53 -0.60 0.57
CA THR A 100 -19.28 -0.19 1.96
C THR A 100 -19.86 -1.14 3.00
N THR A 101 -20.99 -1.78 2.73
CA THR A 101 -21.63 -2.76 3.64
C THR A 101 -20.80 -4.03 3.85
N SER A 102 -19.86 -4.31 2.95
CA SER A 102 -18.95 -5.45 3.04
C SER A 102 -17.56 -5.08 3.57
N MET A 103 -17.33 -3.81 3.91
CA MET A 103 -16.04 -3.34 4.42
C MET A 103 -15.92 -3.57 5.92
N HIS A 104 -14.70 -3.85 6.38
CA HIS A 104 -14.39 -3.86 7.79
C HIS A 104 -14.64 -2.46 8.42
N PRO A 105 -15.28 -2.36 9.62
CA PRO A 105 -15.64 -1.07 10.22
C PRO A 105 -14.47 -0.09 10.40
N SER A 106 -13.26 -0.59 10.70
CA SER A 106 -12.07 0.26 10.85
C SER A 106 -11.61 0.92 9.54
N VAL A 107 -11.98 0.34 8.39
CA VAL A 107 -11.62 0.81 7.05
C VAL A 107 -12.75 1.62 6.41
N ALA A 108 -14.00 1.39 6.80
CA ALA A 108 -15.17 2.12 6.27
C ALA A 108 -15.02 3.66 6.35
N LYS A 109 -14.30 4.17 7.36
CA LYS A 109 -14.02 5.61 7.55
C LYS A 109 -13.16 6.25 6.45
N ILE A 110 -12.46 5.45 5.65
CA ILE A 110 -11.67 5.86 4.48
C ILE A 110 -12.29 5.38 3.16
N SER A 111 -13.56 4.95 3.17
CA SER A 111 -14.30 4.65 1.96
C SER A 111 -14.48 5.91 1.11
N LEU A 112 -14.60 5.74 -0.21
CA LEU A 112 -14.83 6.84 -1.12
C LEU A 112 -16.08 7.64 -0.72
N GLU A 113 -17.17 6.95 -0.40
CA GLU A 113 -18.45 7.55 -0.01
C GLU A 113 -18.32 8.39 1.27
N GLU A 114 -17.61 7.88 2.27
CA GLU A 114 -17.42 8.59 3.54
C GLU A 114 -16.48 9.79 3.39
N LEU A 115 -15.47 9.70 2.53
CA LEU A 115 -14.56 10.81 2.23
C LEU A 115 -15.25 11.93 1.45
N ILE A 116 -16.15 11.60 0.52
CA ILE A 116 -16.95 12.60 -0.21
C ILE A 116 -17.84 13.37 0.75
N LYS A 117 -18.55 12.67 1.66
CA LYS A 117 -19.41 13.32 2.67
C LYS A 117 -18.65 14.32 3.54
N LYS A 118 -17.42 13.96 3.96
CA LYS A 118 -16.56 14.84 4.77
C LYS A 118 -16.03 16.05 4.00
N HIS A 119 -15.90 15.97 2.68
CA HIS A 119 -15.39 17.06 1.85
C HIS A 119 -16.46 18.10 1.49
N GLN A 120 -17.74 17.73 1.61
CA GLN A 120 -18.89 18.60 1.32
C GLN A 120 -19.40 19.36 2.56
N GLN A 121 -18.83 19.11 3.75
CA GLN A 121 -19.12 19.80 5.01
C GLN A 121 -18.05 20.86 5.28
#